data_AF-A0AAJ7RD02-F1
#
_entry.id   AF-A0AAJ7RD02-F1
#
_cell.length_a   1.000
_cell.length_b   1.000
_cell.length_c   1.000
_cell.angle_alpha   90.00
_cell.angle_beta   90.00
_cell.angle_gamma   90.00
#
_symmetry.space_group_name_H-M   'P 1'
#
loop_
_entity.id
_entity.type
_entity.pdbx_description
1 polymer ?
#
loop_
_entity_poly.entity_id
_entity_poly.type
_entity_poly.pdbx_seq_one_letter_code
_entity_poly.pdbx_strand_id
1 'polypeptide(L)'
;MGLPRLSLKRCFLYVFCFTGMLLVIINVRQKDIWQSLRTNPSQVQAVRTVPEASKALNFTGTINLAERPVDSSDPSRRPWYMKGGRRMPFPAVKSRRTGRRLAKLWPDEDANDDRVTNQLMFMPPEYNRTYAESHLKKIMIPHGMGEALTGRDVFFNQKCPVNTCVITRDNMENADLVVFQDYISHVGHRPPNQIWMIYFLECPYHTQNIKNAAINWTGTYRKDSDIVAPYERWQYYDPSVTQINQHFNYAANKTKKVAWFVSNCHARNQRMRYAKELGKHIQVDIYGACGPLHCPRSQAQTCFDMLDVDYKFYLAFENSNCKDYITEKFFVNGLGHNVLPIVMGAHPTDYARSAPYRSYIHVDEFESPKELAEYLYRLDNDDELYNSYFKWKGTGEFINTYFFCRVCAMLHDDRPPKSYNDVNDWWRGNGVCTSGSWREHDAVAMSSRNV
;
A
#
# COMPACT_ATOMS: atom_id res chain seq x y z
N MET A 1 -35.31 -42.07 -36.83
CA MET A 1 -34.68 -41.35 -35.70
C MET A 1 -33.22 -41.78 -35.63
N GLY A 2 -32.29 -40.93 -36.05
CA GLY A 2 -30.86 -41.23 -36.00
C GLY A 2 -30.28 -40.76 -34.67
N LEU A 3 -29.70 -41.68 -33.88
CA LEU A 3 -28.95 -41.36 -32.67
C LEU A 3 -27.72 -40.49 -33.02
N PRO A 4 -27.42 -39.42 -32.27
CA PRO A 4 -26.28 -38.57 -32.58
C PRO A 4 -24.98 -39.32 -32.27
N ARG A 5 -24.10 -39.44 -33.27
CA ARG A 5 -22.74 -39.97 -33.10
C ARG A 5 -21.93 -39.01 -32.24
N LEU A 6 -21.67 -39.40 -30.99
CA LEU A 6 -20.75 -38.70 -30.11
C LEU A 6 -19.31 -38.87 -30.61
N SER A 7 -18.70 -37.75 -31.00
CA SER A 7 -17.28 -37.69 -31.38
C SER A 7 -16.41 -37.81 -30.13
N LEU A 8 -15.40 -38.70 -30.16
CA LEU A 8 -14.40 -38.85 -29.09
C LEU A 8 -13.75 -37.52 -28.68
N LYS A 9 -13.58 -36.59 -29.65
CA LYS A 9 -13.03 -35.25 -29.40
C LYS A 9 -13.94 -34.39 -28.52
N ARG A 10 -15.27 -34.55 -28.64
CA ARG A 10 -16.24 -33.85 -27.77
C ARG A 10 -16.24 -34.44 -26.37
N CYS A 11 -16.14 -35.76 -26.22
CA CYS A 11 -16.01 -36.39 -24.90
C CYS A 11 -14.73 -35.94 -24.17
N PHE A 12 -13.60 -35.86 -24.87
CA PHE A 12 -12.35 -35.34 -24.28
C PHE A 12 -12.47 -33.89 -23.81
N LEU A 13 -13.13 -33.03 -24.61
CA LEU A 13 -13.36 -31.64 -24.24
C LEU A 13 -14.25 -31.52 -23.00
N TYR A 14 -15.31 -32.34 -22.90
CA TYR A 14 -16.17 -32.34 -21.72
C TYR A 14 -15.45 -32.85 -20.47
N VAL A 15 -14.64 -33.92 -20.58
CA VAL A 15 -13.84 -34.43 -19.46
C VAL A 15 -12.81 -33.39 -19.01
N PHE A 16 -12.12 -32.71 -19.94
CA PHE A 16 -11.14 -31.67 -19.62
C PHE A 16 -11.79 -30.43 -18.96
N CYS A 17 -12.95 -30.00 -19.46
CA CYS A 17 -13.69 -28.90 -18.84
C CYS A 17 -14.20 -29.29 -17.45
N PHE A 18 -14.66 -30.53 -17.26
CA PHE A 18 -15.18 -30.99 -15.98
C PHE A 18 -14.06 -31.16 -14.94
N THR A 19 -12.89 -31.71 -15.32
CA THR A 19 -11.73 -31.79 -14.42
C THR A 19 -11.16 -30.41 -14.09
N GLY A 20 -11.15 -29.48 -15.06
CA GLY A 20 -10.80 -28.07 -14.83
C GLY A 20 -11.73 -27.38 -13.84
N MET A 21 -13.05 -27.55 -13.99
CA MET A 21 -14.03 -26.98 -13.05
C MET A 21 -13.92 -27.60 -11.65
N LEU A 22 -13.69 -28.92 -11.57
CA LEU A 22 -13.52 -29.63 -10.30
C LEU A 22 -12.27 -29.13 -9.54
N LEU A 23 -11.17 -28.88 -10.26
CA LEU A 23 -9.93 -28.31 -9.69
C LEU A 23 -10.13 -26.87 -9.20
N VAL A 24 -10.93 -26.06 -9.90
CA VAL A 24 -11.27 -24.70 -9.43
C VAL A 24 -12.15 -24.77 -8.18
N ILE A 25 -13.15 -25.65 -8.14
CA ILE A 25 -14.03 -25.81 -6.97
C ILE A 25 -13.26 -26.33 -5.75
N ILE A 26 -12.32 -27.26 -5.94
CA ILE A 26 -11.45 -27.76 -4.86
C ILE A 26 -10.52 -26.65 -4.35
N ASN A 27 -9.91 -25.85 -5.24
CA ASN A 27 -9.06 -24.72 -4.84
C ASN A 27 -9.85 -23.61 -4.11
N VAL A 28 -11.07 -23.31 -4.56
CA VAL A 28 -11.95 -22.33 -3.89
C VAL A 28 -12.36 -22.84 -2.51
N ARG A 29 -12.75 -24.11 -2.39
CA ARG A 29 -13.10 -24.71 -1.09
C ARG A 29 -11.91 -24.84 -0.14
N GLN A 30 -10.71 -25.08 -0.63
CA GLN A 30 -9.51 -25.12 0.21
C GLN A 30 -9.24 -23.74 0.85
N LYS A 31 -9.48 -22.65 0.11
CA LYS A 31 -9.38 -21.28 0.63
C LYS A 31 -10.38 -20.98 1.75
N ASP A 32 -11.60 -21.53 1.65
CA ASP A 32 -12.64 -21.40 2.69
C ASP A 32 -12.33 -22.26 3.93
N ILE A 33 -11.75 -23.46 3.74
CA ILE A 33 -11.34 -24.37 4.83
C ILE A 33 -10.16 -23.79 5.62
N TRP A 34 -9.20 -23.14 4.96
CA TRP A 34 -8.11 -22.43 5.66
C TRP A 34 -8.59 -21.21 6.45
N GLN A 35 -9.74 -20.62 6.09
CA GLN A 35 -10.36 -19.53 6.85
C GLN A 35 -11.14 -20.02 8.07
N SER A 36 -11.82 -21.17 7.99
CA SER A 36 -12.57 -21.73 9.12
C SER A 36 -11.68 -22.30 10.22
N LEU A 37 -10.48 -22.78 9.89
CA LEU A 37 -9.50 -23.28 10.87
C LEU A 37 -8.77 -22.16 11.66
N ARG A 38 -8.97 -20.88 11.32
CA ARG A 38 -8.33 -19.72 12.00
C ARG A 38 -9.19 -19.08 13.09
N THR A 39 -10.41 -19.56 13.33
CA THR A 39 -11.32 -18.97 14.33
C THR A 39 -11.68 -19.98 15.41
N ASN A 40 -10.96 -19.93 16.53
CA ASN A 40 -11.48 -20.36 17.83
C ASN A 40 -11.13 -19.26 18.85
N PRO A 41 -12.11 -18.48 19.35
CA PRO A 41 -11.85 -17.42 20.31
C PRO A 41 -11.87 -17.99 21.73
N SER A 42 -10.70 -18.15 22.33
CA SER A 42 -10.57 -18.29 23.78
C SER A 42 -10.09 -16.95 24.34
N GLN A 43 -10.83 -16.45 25.33
CA GLN A 43 -10.74 -15.11 25.92
C GLN A 43 -9.30 -14.65 26.25
N VAL A 44 -8.91 -13.46 25.75
CA VAL A 44 -7.64 -12.80 26.06
C VAL A 44 -7.89 -11.70 27.09
N GLN A 45 -7.34 -11.88 28.30
CA GLN A 45 -7.24 -10.81 29.30
C GLN A 45 -6.14 -9.82 28.90
N ALA A 46 -6.49 -8.54 28.82
CA ALA A 46 -5.54 -7.46 28.58
C ALA A 46 -4.73 -7.16 29.85
N VAL A 47 -3.41 -7.18 29.75
CA VAL A 47 -2.49 -6.73 30.81
C VAL A 47 -2.09 -5.28 30.51
N ARG A 48 -2.44 -4.37 31.42
CA ARG A 48 -1.99 -2.96 31.41
C ARG A 48 -0.72 -2.81 32.23
N THR A 49 0.23 -2.02 31.73
CA THR A 49 0.99 -0.99 32.49
C THR A 49 2.03 -0.33 31.59
N VAL A 50 2.07 1.01 31.59
CA VAL A 50 3.27 1.88 31.79
C VAL A 50 2.75 3.31 32.17
N PRO A 51 3.45 4.08 33.03
CA PRO A 51 2.91 5.23 33.77
C PRO A 51 2.92 6.59 33.06
N GLU A 52 2.16 7.52 33.64
CA GLU A 52 2.03 8.93 33.30
C GLU A 52 3.32 9.75 33.39
N ALA A 53 3.49 10.69 32.46
CA ALA A 53 4.10 11.97 32.73
C ALA A 53 3.24 13.07 32.09
N SER A 54 2.59 13.86 32.93
CA SER A 54 1.78 15.01 32.57
C SER A 54 2.65 16.28 32.45
N LYS A 55 2.33 17.14 31.48
CA LYS A 55 2.03 18.55 31.75
C LYS A 55 1.41 19.27 30.54
N ALA A 56 0.28 19.88 30.86
CA ALA A 56 -0.67 20.65 30.08
C ALA A 56 -0.11 21.77 29.19
N LEU A 57 -0.79 21.98 28.07
CA LEU A 57 -1.09 23.31 27.54
C LEU A 57 -2.57 23.34 27.11
N ASN A 58 -3.35 24.15 27.82
CA ASN A 58 -4.76 24.40 27.57
C ASN A 58 -4.91 25.32 26.34
N PHE A 59 -5.70 24.91 25.35
CA PHE A 59 -6.44 25.87 24.52
C PHE A 59 -7.85 25.34 24.23
N THR A 60 -8.81 26.15 24.64
CA THR A 60 -10.25 25.93 24.66
C THR A 60 -10.87 25.90 23.27
N GLY A 61 -11.70 24.90 22.98
CA GLY A 61 -12.69 24.96 21.89
C GLY A 61 -12.97 23.65 21.16
N THR A 62 -13.37 22.58 21.85
CA THR A 62 -13.83 21.33 21.22
C THR A 62 -15.30 21.05 21.55
N ILE A 63 -16.14 21.07 20.52
CA ILE A 63 -17.47 20.46 20.56
C ILE A 63 -17.24 18.95 20.58
N ASN A 64 -17.50 18.35 21.74
CA ASN A 64 -17.53 16.91 21.94
C ASN A 64 -18.63 16.26 21.10
N LEU A 65 -18.27 15.70 19.95
CA LEU A 65 -18.86 14.45 19.49
C LEU A 65 -17.90 13.34 19.93
N ALA A 66 -18.04 12.93 21.20
CA ALA A 66 -17.41 11.73 21.70
C ALA A 66 -18.01 10.54 20.92
N GLU A 67 -17.36 10.15 19.83
CA GLU A 67 -17.56 8.83 19.24
C GLU A 67 -17.28 7.82 20.35
N ARG A 68 -18.31 7.05 20.74
CA ARG A 68 -18.13 5.91 21.64
C ARG A 68 -17.03 5.01 21.05
N PRO A 69 -16.15 4.40 21.87
CA PRO A 69 -15.17 3.44 21.37
C PRO A 69 -15.91 2.41 20.52
N VAL A 70 -15.58 2.36 19.24
CA VAL A 70 -16.10 1.34 18.34
C VAL A 70 -15.65 0.02 18.96
N ASP A 71 -16.60 -0.79 19.39
CA ASP A 71 -16.35 -2.16 19.80
C ASP A 71 -15.68 -2.87 18.61
N SER A 72 -14.34 -2.98 18.67
CA SER A 72 -13.49 -3.47 17.59
C SER A 72 -13.74 -4.95 17.29
N SER A 73 -14.51 -5.62 18.15
CA SER A 73 -14.90 -7.02 18.02
C SER A 73 -16.02 -7.27 16.99
N ASP A 74 -16.89 -6.29 16.70
CA ASP A 74 -17.96 -6.43 15.70
C ASP A 74 -17.50 -5.91 14.32
N PRO A 75 -17.22 -6.80 13.34
CA PRO A 75 -16.74 -6.38 12.03
C PRO A 75 -17.72 -5.49 11.27
N SER A 76 -19.03 -5.58 11.56
CA SER A 76 -20.06 -4.83 10.83
C SER A 76 -20.01 -3.32 11.08
N ARG A 77 -19.45 -2.90 12.24
CA ARG A 77 -19.26 -1.49 12.61
C ARG A 77 -18.06 -0.83 11.94
N ARG A 78 -17.18 -1.61 11.32
CA ARG A 78 -16.00 -1.12 10.62
C ARG A 78 -16.39 -0.34 9.34
N PRO A 79 -15.54 0.60 8.88
CA PRO A 79 -15.70 1.25 7.59
C PRO A 79 -15.93 0.27 6.44
N TRP A 80 -16.69 0.69 5.43
CA TRP A 80 -17.09 -0.13 4.27
C TRP A 80 -15.94 -0.77 3.49
N TYR A 81 -14.73 -0.18 3.55
CA TYR A 81 -13.53 -0.66 2.85
C TYR A 81 -12.73 -1.70 3.64
N MET A 82 -13.11 -1.96 4.90
CA MET A 82 -12.48 -2.96 5.78
C MET A 82 -13.22 -4.30 5.69
N LYS A 83 -12.54 -5.41 6.00
CA LYS A 83 -13.14 -6.75 5.93
C LYS A 83 -14.32 -6.87 6.89
N GLY A 84 -15.49 -7.20 6.33
CA GLY A 84 -16.75 -7.32 7.06
C GLY A 84 -17.42 -5.99 7.39
N GLY A 85 -16.79 -4.85 7.08
CA GLY A 85 -17.30 -3.52 7.36
C GLY A 85 -18.53 -3.15 6.54
N ARG A 86 -19.46 -2.43 7.16
CA ARG A 86 -20.70 -1.94 6.52
C ARG A 86 -20.95 -0.45 6.74
N ARG A 87 -20.08 0.23 7.47
CA ARG A 87 -20.24 1.65 7.79
C ARG A 87 -19.88 2.51 6.57
N MET A 88 -20.90 3.03 5.90
CA MET A 88 -20.79 3.99 4.80
C MET A 88 -20.56 5.41 5.35
N PRO A 89 -19.94 6.32 4.57
CA PRO A 89 -19.84 7.72 4.96
C PRO A 89 -21.18 8.46 4.84
N PHE A 90 -21.26 9.60 5.53
CA PHE A 90 -22.36 10.57 5.42
C PHE A 90 -21.88 11.81 4.63
N PRO A 91 -22.79 12.65 4.11
CA PRO A 91 -22.39 13.89 3.45
C PRO A 91 -21.52 14.74 4.36
N ALA A 92 -20.41 15.26 3.82
CA ALA A 92 -19.44 16.01 4.60
C ALA A 92 -20.06 17.30 5.17
N VAL A 93 -19.68 17.63 6.41
CA VAL A 93 -20.16 18.84 7.07
C VAL A 93 -19.42 20.06 6.53
N LYS A 94 -20.15 21.15 6.25
CA LYS A 94 -19.59 22.47 5.90
C LYS A 94 -19.38 23.33 7.16
N SER A 95 -18.28 24.06 7.19
CA SER A 95 -18.03 25.12 8.15
C SER A 95 -19.02 26.26 7.93
N ARG A 96 -19.74 26.67 8.98
CA ARG A 96 -20.63 27.85 8.91
C ARG A 96 -19.88 29.16 8.63
N ARG A 97 -18.58 29.23 8.94
CA ARG A 97 -17.77 30.45 8.77
C ARG A 97 -17.24 30.60 7.35
N THR A 98 -16.75 29.51 6.76
CA THR A 98 -16.04 29.55 5.48
C THR A 98 -16.86 28.97 4.32
N GLY A 99 -17.98 28.29 4.60
CA GLY A 99 -18.77 27.56 3.60
C GLY A 99 -18.09 26.29 3.07
N ARG A 100 -16.79 26.08 3.36
CA ARG A 100 -16.03 24.91 2.93
C ARG A 100 -16.31 23.69 3.81
N ARG A 101 -16.21 22.50 3.22
CA ARG A 101 -16.25 21.24 3.96
C ARG A 101 -15.15 21.21 5.04
N LEU A 102 -15.41 20.50 6.15
CA LEU A 102 -14.45 20.29 7.24
C LEU A 102 -13.49 19.12 6.97
N ALA A 103 -13.85 18.20 6.08
CA ALA A 103 -13.03 17.03 5.77
C ALA A 103 -11.69 17.46 5.14
N LYS A 104 -10.58 16.94 5.69
CA LYS A 104 -9.22 17.15 5.17
C LYS A 104 -8.88 16.07 4.15
N LEU A 105 -8.87 16.43 2.88
CA LEU A 105 -8.77 15.51 1.75
C LEU A 105 -7.51 15.70 0.92
N TRP A 106 -6.87 16.87 1.02
CA TRP A 106 -5.74 17.26 0.17
C TRP A 106 -4.45 17.46 0.96
N PRO A 107 -3.26 17.35 0.33
CA PRO A 107 -1.97 17.46 1.04
C PRO A 107 -1.77 18.76 1.83
N ASP A 108 -2.29 19.88 1.32
CA ASP A 108 -2.25 21.19 1.99
C ASP A 108 -3.24 21.32 3.16
N GLU A 109 -4.20 20.41 3.27
CA GLU A 109 -5.19 20.39 4.36
C GLU A 109 -4.74 19.48 5.51
N ASP A 110 -4.00 18.41 5.20
CA ASP A 110 -3.29 17.58 6.17
C ASP A 110 -1.98 17.03 5.58
N ALA A 111 -0.86 17.64 5.96
CA ALA A 111 0.46 17.30 5.44
C ALA A 111 1.07 16.05 6.11
N ASN A 112 0.56 15.64 7.27
CA ASN A 112 1.11 14.54 8.06
C ASN A 112 0.37 13.21 7.81
N ASP A 113 -0.85 13.28 7.29
CA ASP A 113 -1.68 12.13 6.92
C ASP A 113 -1.56 11.85 5.41
N ASP A 114 -1.76 10.60 4.99
CA ASP A 114 -1.84 10.25 3.55
C ASP A 114 -3.26 10.37 2.98
N ARG A 115 -4.23 10.66 3.86
CA ARG A 115 -5.61 11.02 3.59
C ARG A 115 -6.43 9.92 2.94
N VAL A 116 -5.90 8.70 2.79
CA VAL A 116 -6.58 7.59 2.10
C VAL A 116 -7.90 7.27 2.79
N THR A 117 -7.91 7.15 4.11
CA THR A 117 -9.12 6.83 4.89
C THR A 117 -10.13 7.98 4.89
N ASN A 118 -9.65 9.22 4.97
CA ASN A 118 -10.51 10.41 4.86
C ASN A 118 -11.19 10.48 3.48
N GLN A 119 -10.44 10.23 2.40
CA GLN A 119 -10.97 10.17 1.04
C GLN A 119 -11.94 9.01 0.83
N LEU A 120 -11.68 7.83 1.40
CA LEU A 120 -12.59 6.67 1.37
C LEU A 120 -13.90 6.95 2.14
N MET A 121 -13.85 7.80 3.16
CA MET A 121 -14.99 8.20 3.98
C MET A 121 -15.55 9.57 3.58
N PHE A 122 -15.21 10.07 2.40
CA PHE A 122 -15.73 11.34 1.92
C PHE A 122 -16.95 11.16 1.01
N MET A 123 -17.97 11.95 1.28
CA MET A 123 -19.08 12.18 0.36
C MET A 123 -19.36 13.69 0.34
N PRO A 124 -19.56 14.33 -0.83
CA PRO A 124 -19.79 15.77 -0.91
C PRO A 124 -21.01 16.22 -0.07
N PRO A 125 -20.98 17.43 0.54
CA PRO A 125 -22.03 17.90 1.46
C PRO A 125 -23.45 17.88 0.90
N GLU A 126 -23.61 18.13 -0.41
CA GLU A 126 -24.89 18.20 -1.12
C GLU A 126 -24.94 17.16 -2.24
N TYR A 127 -24.34 15.99 -2.01
CA TYR A 127 -24.28 14.93 -3.00
C TYR A 127 -25.68 14.39 -3.33
N ASN A 128 -26.30 14.94 -4.37
CA ASN A 128 -27.55 14.47 -4.92
C ASN A 128 -27.26 13.48 -6.05
N ARG A 129 -27.52 12.20 -5.77
CA ARG A 129 -27.26 11.12 -6.72
C ARG A 129 -28.00 11.28 -8.04
N THR A 130 -29.26 11.72 -8.04
CA THR A 130 -30.05 11.89 -9.27
C THR A 130 -29.49 12.99 -10.16
N TYR A 131 -29.06 14.11 -9.57
CA TYR A 131 -28.41 15.19 -10.32
C TYR A 131 -27.02 14.78 -10.83
N ALA A 132 -26.24 14.09 -9.99
CA ALA A 132 -24.92 13.63 -10.38
C ALA A 132 -24.98 12.48 -11.42
N GLU A 133 -26.05 11.70 -11.45
CA GLU A 133 -26.30 10.70 -12.50
C GLU A 133 -26.59 11.33 -13.87
N SER A 134 -27.14 12.56 -13.92
CA SER A 134 -27.30 13.31 -15.17
C SER A 134 -26.04 14.06 -15.61
N HIS A 135 -25.04 14.20 -14.72
CA HIS A 135 -23.77 14.90 -14.96
C HIS A 135 -22.58 14.08 -14.48
N LEU A 136 -22.33 12.95 -15.15
CA LEU A 136 -21.22 12.06 -14.81
C LEU A 136 -19.87 12.75 -15.03
N LYS A 137 -18.97 12.64 -14.04
CA LYS A 137 -17.57 13.03 -14.19
C LYS A 137 -16.83 12.03 -15.08
N LYS A 138 -16.19 12.53 -16.13
CA LYS A 138 -15.46 11.71 -17.12
C LYS A 138 -13.97 11.64 -16.77
N ILE A 139 -13.48 10.42 -16.58
CA ILE A 139 -12.07 10.11 -16.32
C ILE A 139 -11.50 9.45 -17.57
N MET A 140 -10.57 10.12 -18.23
CA MET A 140 -9.92 9.60 -19.43
C MET A 140 -8.53 9.04 -19.09
N ILE A 141 -8.23 7.84 -19.59
CA ILE A 141 -6.94 7.18 -19.39
C ILE A 141 -6.36 6.83 -20.77
N PRO A 142 -5.43 7.63 -21.31
CA PRO A 142 -4.96 7.49 -22.68
C PRO A 142 -4.21 6.17 -22.93
N HIS A 143 -3.49 5.69 -21.91
CA HIS A 143 -2.67 4.48 -21.99
C HIS A 143 -2.45 3.88 -20.61
N GLY A 144 -2.06 2.60 -20.56
CA GLY A 144 -1.82 1.89 -19.30
C GLY A 144 -3.11 1.59 -18.51
N MET A 145 -2.93 1.24 -17.23
CA MET A 145 -3.96 0.90 -16.25
C MET A 145 -4.97 -0.10 -16.81
N GLY A 146 -4.51 -1.29 -17.18
CA GLY A 146 -5.37 -2.32 -17.80
C GLY A 146 -6.54 -2.75 -16.90
N GLU A 147 -6.39 -2.60 -15.59
CA GLU A 147 -7.40 -2.81 -14.57
C GLU A 147 -8.52 -1.75 -14.57
N ALA A 148 -8.27 -0.57 -15.13
CA ALA A 148 -9.23 0.52 -15.26
C ALA A 148 -10.11 0.33 -16.50
N LEU A 149 -11.06 -0.60 -16.40
CA LEU A 149 -12.00 -0.90 -17.48
C LEU A 149 -12.90 0.30 -17.79
N THR A 150 -13.22 0.49 -19.07
CA THR A 150 -14.14 1.54 -19.54
C THR A 150 -15.55 1.35 -18.98
N GLY A 151 -16.25 2.46 -18.77
CA GLY A 151 -17.62 2.45 -18.25
C GLY A 151 -17.66 2.78 -16.76
N ARG A 152 -18.69 2.26 -16.08
CA ARG A 152 -19.01 2.61 -14.69
C ARG A 152 -18.85 1.45 -13.72
N ASP A 153 -18.57 0.25 -14.24
CA ASP A 153 -18.63 -1.00 -13.48
C ASP A 153 -17.68 -1.00 -12.29
N VAL A 154 -16.50 -0.39 -12.42
CA VAL A 154 -15.56 -0.23 -11.31
C VAL A 154 -16.22 0.43 -10.10
N PHE A 155 -17.06 1.47 -10.31
CA PHE A 155 -17.67 2.22 -9.21
C PHE A 155 -18.82 1.45 -8.55
N PHE A 156 -19.57 0.67 -9.33
CA PHE A 156 -20.68 -0.14 -8.81
C PHE A 156 -20.18 -1.42 -8.14
N ASN A 157 -19.26 -2.14 -8.78
CA ASN A 157 -18.72 -3.40 -8.27
C ASN A 157 -17.93 -3.19 -6.97
N GLN A 158 -17.21 -2.07 -6.86
CA GLN A 158 -16.51 -1.69 -5.63
C GLN A 158 -17.41 -1.01 -4.61
N LYS A 159 -18.69 -0.78 -4.92
CA LYS A 159 -19.68 -0.12 -4.04
C LYS A 159 -19.20 1.25 -3.54
N CYS A 160 -18.60 2.04 -4.43
CA CYS A 160 -18.08 3.36 -4.07
C CYS A 160 -19.20 4.25 -3.49
N PRO A 161 -18.95 4.98 -2.38
CA PRO A 161 -19.91 5.95 -1.85
C PRO A 161 -20.30 7.03 -2.87
N VAL A 162 -19.31 7.48 -3.67
CA VAL A 162 -19.49 8.37 -4.82
C VAL A 162 -19.19 7.58 -6.08
N ASN A 163 -20.21 7.40 -6.93
CA ASN A 163 -20.18 6.48 -8.09
C ASN A 163 -20.73 7.12 -9.39
N THR A 164 -20.77 8.45 -9.44
CA THR A 164 -21.24 9.25 -10.57
C THR A 164 -20.05 9.71 -11.43
N CYS A 165 -19.21 8.74 -11.77
CA CYS A 165 -18.10 8.90 -12.69
C CYS A 165 -18.13 7.80 -13.76
N VAL A 166 -17.44 8.03 -14.86
CA VAL A 166 -17.27 7.07 -15.96
C VAL A 166 -15.83 7.11 -16.47
N ILE A 167 -15.24 5.93 -16.68
CA ILE A 167 -13.90 5.80 -17.28
C ILE A 167 -14.03 5.68 -18.80
N THR A 168 -13.25 6.47 -19.54
CA THR A 168 -13.14 6.38 -20.99
C THR A 168 -11.68 6.27 -21.46
N ARG A 169 -11.48 5.76 -22.68
CA ARG A 169 -10.19 5.73 -23.39
C ARG A 169 -10.14 6.69 -24.58
N ASP A 170 -11.27 7.32 -24.91
CA ASP A 170 -11.41 8.23 -26.05
C ASP A 170 -11.86 9.63 -25.62
N ASN A 171 -11.91 10.55 -26.58
CA ASN A 171 -12.52 11.87 -26.43
C ASN A 171 -11.98 12.70 -25.26
N MET A 172 -10.66 12.90 -25.24
CA MET A 172 -9.99 13.66 -24.19
C MET A 172 -10.58 15.05 -23.97
N GLU A 173 -10.98 15.78 -25.01
CA GLU A 173 -11.53 17.14 -24.88
C GLU A 173 -12.80 17.22 -24.01
N ASN A 174 -13.51 16.10 -23.87
CA ASN A 174 -14.74 16.01 -23.07
C ASN A 174 -14.50 15.46 -21.66
N ALA A 175 -13.25 15.18 -21.27
CA ALA A 175 -12.94 14.61 -19.97
C ALA A 175 -12.79 15.70 -18.89
N ASP A 176 -13.32 15.45 -17.69
CA ASP A 176 -13.06 16.28 -16.50
C ASP A 176 -11.63 16.04 -15.97
N LEU A 177 -11.17 14.78 -16.06
CA LEU A 177 -9.85 14.34 -15.60
C LEU A 177 -9.17 13.49 -16.66
N VAL A 178 -7.87 13.74 -16.88
CA VAL A 178 -6.99 12.90 -17.69
C VAL A 178 -5.89 12.33 -16.80
N VAL A 179 -5.71 11.01 -16.83
CA VAL A 179 -4.75 10.30 -15.97
C VAL A 179 -3.63 9.71 -16.80
N PHE A 180 -2.44 10.29 -16.69
CA PHE A 180 -1.24 9.86 -17.42
C PHE A 180 -0.44 8.88 -16.58
N GLN A 181 -0.46 7.60 -16.96
CA GLN A 181 0.42 6.61 -16.35
C GLN A 181 1.83 6.70 -16.96
N ASP A 182 2.87 6.77 -16.11
CA ASP A 182 4.30 6.67 -16.44
C ASP A 182 4.91 7.76 -17.34
N TYR A 183 4.15 8.30 -18.29
CA TYR A 183 4.52 9.40 -19.17
C TYR A 183 3.30 10.17 -19.65
N ILE A 184 3.51 11.43 -20.04
CA ILE A 184 2.47 12.27 -20.65
C ILE A 184 2.51 12.06 -22.15
N SER A 185 1.41 11.61 -22.73
CA SER A 185 1.25 11.56 -24.19
C SER A 185 0.96 12.96 -24.73
N HIS A 186 1.36 13.26 -25.96
CA HIS A 186 1.02 14.54 -26.60
C HIS A 186 -0.47 14.59 -26.90
N VAL A 187 -1.20 15.35 -26.09
CA VAL A 187 -2.66 15.39 -26.16
C VAL A 187 -3.15 16.82 -26.38
N GLY A 188 -2.99 17.26 -27.62
CA GLY A 188 -3.74 18.35 -28.24
C GLY A 188 -4.02 19.59 -27.39
N HIS A 189 -5.20 20.18 -27.62
CA HIS A 189 -5.69 21.31 -26.85
C HIS A 189 -6.24 20.83 -25.51
N ARG A 190 -5.88 21.52 -24.43
CA ARG A 190 -6.41 21.28 -23.10
C ARG A 190 -7.59 22.23 -22.82
N PRO A 191 -8.82 21.71 -22.65
CA PRO A 191 -9.98 22.53 -22.30
C PRO A 191 -9.78 23.27 -20.97
N PRO A 192 -10.41 24.46 -20.81
CA PRO A 192 -10.50 25.13 -19.53
C PRO A 192 -11.11 24.22 -18.46
N ASN A 193 -10.54 24.21 -17.27
CA ASN A 193 -10.95 23.39 -16.11
C ASN A 193 -10.71 21.87 -16.19
N GLN A 194 -10.20 21.34 -17.30
CA GLN A 194 -9.77 19.94 -17.33
C GLN A 194 -8.58 19.71 -16.40
N ILE A 195 -8.63 18.65 -15.61
CA ILE A 195 -7.60 18.28 -14.65
C ILE A 195 -6.65 17.27 -15.30
N TRP A 196 -5.34 17.51 -15.20
CA TRP A 196 -4.33 16.53 -15.60
C TRP A 196 -3.69 15.94 -14.34
N MET A 197 -3.72 14.62 -14.24
CA MET A 197 -3.10 13.86 -13.16
C MET A 197 -2.01 12.96 -13.68
N ILE A 198 -0.83 13.00 -13.06
CA ILE A 198 0.19 11.98 -13.28
C ILE A 198 -0.05 10.80 -12.36
N TYR A 199 0.24 9.60 -12.85
CA TYR A 199 0.20 8.39 -12.05
C TYR A 199 1.50 7.60 -12.19
N PHE A 200 2.28 7.52 -11.11
CA PHE A 200 3.58 6.86 -11.08
C PHE A 200 3.67 5.90 -9.90
N LEU A 201 3.97 4.63 -10.19
CA LEU A 201 4.29 3.63 -9.17
C LEU A 201 5.79 3.32 -9.07
N GLU A 202 6.55 3.60 -10.12
CA GLU A 202 8.02 3.55 -10.07
C GLU A 202 8.61 4.83 -9.48
N CYS A 203 9.84 4.72 -8.95
CA CYS A 203 10.49 5.83 -8.26
C CYS A 203 10.95 6.97 -9.21
N PRO A 204 11.33 8.15 -8.68
CA PRO A 204 11.83 9.28 -9.48
C PRO A 204 12.99 8.95 -10.43
N TYR A 205 13.87 8.02 -10.07
CA TYR A 205 14.98 7.60 -10.94
C TYR A 205 14.55 6.73 -12.13
N HIS A 206 13.34 6.16 -12.07
CA HIS A 206 12.78 5.25 -13.07
C HIS A 206 11.57 5.85 -13.80
N THR A 207 11.33 7.16 -13.66
CA THR A 207 10.22 7.87 -14.31
C THR A 207 10.69 9.06 -15.15
N GLN A 208 9.99 9.33 -16.25
CA GLN A 208 10.38 10.38 -17.20
C GLN A 208 10.16 11.78 -16.64
N ASN A 209 11.05 12.71 -17.01
CA ASN A 209 10.89 14.13 -16.68
C ASN A 209 9.68 14.71 -17.41
N ILE A 210 8.83 15.43 -16.70
CA ILE A 210 7.62 16.05 -17.23
C ILE A 210 8.00 17.39 -17.86
N LYS A 211 7.84 17.51 -19.18
CA LYS A 211 8.17 18.73 -19.93
C LYS A 211 6.90 19.40 -20.45
N ASN A 212 6.83 20.72 -20.31
CA ASN A 212 5.79 21.58 -20.93
C ASN A 212 4.35 21.13 -20.66
N ALA A 213 4.06 20.62 -19.46
CA ALA A 213 2.72 20.17 -19.07
C ALA A 213 2.35 20.71 -17.68
N ALA A 214 1.18 21.34 -17.59
CA ALA A 214 0.63 21.82 -16.33
C ALA A 214 -0.07 20.67 -15.59
N ILE A 215 0.56 20.13 -14.56
CA ILE A 215 -0.04 19.07 -13.73
C ILE A 215 -0.86 19.67 -12.60
N ASN A 216 -2.06 19.14 -12.39
CA ASN A 216 -2.96 19.57 -11.31
C ASN A 216 -2.89 18.62 -10.14
N TRP A 217 -3.00 17.32 -10.42
CA TRP A 217 -3.09 16.27 -9.42
C TRP A 217 -1.96 15.25 -9.56
N THR A 218 -1.63 14.58 -8.47
CA THR A 218 -0.63 13.51 -8.44
C THR A 218 -1.22 12.24 -7.82
N GLY A 219 -1.01 11.11 -8.49
CA GLY A 219 -1.38 9.78 -8.03
C GLY A 219 -0.15 8.89 -7.91
N THR A 220 0.57 8.94 -6.79
CA THR A 220 1.81 8.16 -6.62
C THR A 220 1.85 7.46 -5.27
N TYR A 221 2.84 6.63 -5.03
CA TYR A 221 3.06 5.99 -3.73
C TYR A 221 3.37 7.00 -2.60
N ARG A 222 3.79 8.24 -2.91
CA ARG A 222 4.14 9.23 -1.90
C ARG A 222 2.93 9.68 -1.09
N LYS A 223 3.10 9.80 0.21
CA LYS A 223 2.04 10.20 1.15
C LYS A 223 1.57 11.64 0.94
N ASP A 224 2.36 12.48 0.28
CA ASP A 224 2.01 13.85 -0.09
C ASP A 224 1.40 13.98 -1.50
N SER A 225 1.04 12.87 -2.15
CA SER A 225 0.28 12.87 -3.41
C SER A 225 -1.18 13.26 -3.19
N ASP A 226 -1.81 13.85 -4.20
CA ASP A 226 -3.24 14.19 -4.14
C ASP A 226 -4.13 12.97 -3.93
N ILE A 227 -3.88 11.91 -4.69
CA ILE A 227 -4.51 10.61 -4.52
C ILE A 227 -3.40 9.59 -4.26
N VAL A 228 -3.06 9.35 -3.00
CA VAL A 228 -1.97 8.41 -2.64
C VAL A 228 -2.31 7.02 -3.16
N ALA A 229 -1.42 6.43 -3.95
CA ALA A 229 -1.53 5.11 -4.56
C ALA A 229 -0.41 4.19 -4.03
N PRO A 230 -0.49 3.76 -2.76
CA PRO A 230 0.54 2.90 -2.19
C PRO A 230 0.41 1.48 -2.74
N TYR A 231 1.50 0.71 -2.73
CA TYR A 231 1.47 -0.71 -3.10
C TYR A 231 0.54 -1.51 -2.18
N GLU A 232 0.62 -1.24 -0.87
CA GLU A 232 -0.29 -1.77 0.13
C GLU A 232 -0.51 -0.74 1.24
N ARG A 233 -1.58 -0.89 2.01
CA ARG A 233 -1.89 0.01 3.13
C ARG A 233 -2.35 -0.75 4.36
N TRP A 234 -1.52 -0.76 5.41
CA TRP A 234 -1.90 -1.30 6.70
C TRP A 234 -2.90 -0.39 7.44
N GLN A 235 -3.93 -0.99 8.03
CA GLN A 235 -4.90 -0.29 8.87
C GLN A 235 -5.16 -1.10 10.14
N TYR A 236 -4.90 -0.50 11.30
CA TYR A 236 -5.29 -1.05 12.59
C TYR A 236 -6.81 -1.08 12.75
N TYR A 237 -7.32 -2.14 13.39
CA TYR A 237 -8.72 -2.19 13.83
C TYR A 237 -8.98 -1.22 14.97
N ASP A 238 -8.02 -1.10 15.89
CA ASP A 238 -7.97 -0.14 16.97
C ASP A 238 -6.55 0.43 17.04
N PRO A 239 -6.33 1.72 16.74
CA PRO A 239 -5.00 2.34 16.79
C PRO A 239 -4.32 2.28 18.16
N SER A 240 -5.07 2.06 19.25
CA SER A 240 -4.51 1.90 20.60
C SER A 240 -3.99 0.47 20.87
N VAL A 241 -4.35 -0.50 20.03
CA VAL A 241 -3.95 -1.90 20.14
C VAL A 241 -3.06 -2.26 18.96
N THR A 242 -1.76 -2.02 19.09
CA THR A 242 -0.78 -2.27 18.02
C THR A 242 -0.08 -3.62 18.12
N GLN A 243 -0.23 -4.32 19.25
CA GLN A 243 0.36 -5.62 19.52
C GLN A 243 -0.59 -6.48 20.36
N ILE A 244 -0.64 -7.79 20.06
CA ILE A 244 -1.33 -8.81 20.85
C ILE A 244 -0.42 -10.02 21.06
N ASN A 245 -0.69 -10.79 22.10
CA ASN A 245 0.02 -12.04 22.34
C ASN A 245 -0.26 -13.04 21.22
N GLN A 246 0.80 -13.68 20.73
CA GLN A 246 0.72 -14.69 19.69
C GLN A 246 0.83 -16.08 20.33
N HIS A 247 0.05 -17.04 19.85
CA HIS A 247 0.16 -18.44 20.25
C HIS A 247 1.04 -19.25 19.29
N PHE A 248 1.37 -18.68 18.13
CA PHE A 248 2.18 -19.32 17.11
C PHE A 248 3.65 -18.93 17.26
N ASN A 249 4.55 -19.92 17.30
CA ASN A 249 5.99 -19.68 17.24
C ASN A 249 6.43 -19.56 15.77
N TYR A 250 6.63 -18.32 15.31
CA TYR A 250 7.11 -17.99 13.97
C TYR A 250 8.55 -18.37 13.70
N ALA A 251 9.34 -18.74 14.72
CA ALA A 251 10.72 -19.19 14.58
C ALA A 251 10.84 -20.71 14.42
N ALA A 252 9.81 -21.46 14.82
CA ALA A 252 9.86 -22.90 14.91
C ALA A 252 10.22 -23.56 13.57
N ASN A 253 11.13 -24.53 13.61
CA ASN A 253 11.62 -25.33 12.48
C ASN A 253 12.35 -24.57 11.35
N LYS A 254 12.46 -23.24 11.43
CA LYS A 254 13.24 -22.45 10.45
C LYS A 254 14.73 -22.62 10.72
N THR A 255 15.43 -23.16 9.74
CA THR A 255 16.88 -23.45 9.84
C THR A 255 17.73 -22.43 9.09
N LYS A 256 17.22 -21.88 7.98
CA LYS A 256 17.93 -20.92 7.14
C LYS A 256 17.77 -19.50 7.67
N LYS A 257 18.80 -18.68 7.44
CA LYS A 257 18.84 -17.32 8.01
C LYS A 257 18.15 -16.31 7.10
N VAL A 258 18.82 -15.85 6.04
CA VAL A 258 18.34 -14.74 5.22
C VAL A 258 18.08 -15.20 3.78
N ALA A 259 16.89 -14.93 3.25
CA ALA A 259 16.58 -15.06 1.83
C ALA A 259 16.53 -13.69 1.14
N TRP A 260 16.92 -13.64 -0.13
CA TRP A 260 16.70 -12.47 -0.98
C TRP A 260 16.32 -12.85 -2.41
N PHE A 261 15.20 -12.34 -2.88
CA PHE A 261 14.73 -12.57 -4.26
C PHE A 261 14.95 -11.31 -5.10
N VAL A 262 15.86 -11.38 -6.06
CA VAL A 262 16.32 -10.19 -6.79
C VAL A 262 16.74 -10.49 -8.23
N SER A 263 16.32 -9.62 -9.14
CA SER A 263 16.66 -9.70 -10.58
C SER A 263 17.31 -8.43 -11.14
N ASN A 264 17.20 -7.28 -10.46
CA ASN A 264 17.90 -6.06 -10.83
C ASN A 264 19.19 -5.92 -10.01
N CYS A 265 20.32 -6.24 -10.62
CA CYS A 265 21.62 -6.36 -9.95
C CYS A 265 22.39 -5.03 -9.87
N HIS A 266 21.97 -4.02 -10.64
CA HIS A 266 22.65 -2.73 -10.81
C HIS A 266 21.78 -1.56 -10.31
N ALA A 267 21.03 -1.80 -9.23
CA ALA A 267 20.27 -0.77 -8.54
C ALA A 267 21.17 0.34 -8.00
N ARG A 268 20.68 1.59 -7.99
CA ARG A 268 21.45 2.79 -7.66
C ARG A 268 21.71 2.99 -6.17
N ASN A 269 21.04 2.23 -5.31
CA ASN A 269 21.12 2.35 -3.85
C ASN A 269 22.11 1.37 -3.18
N GLN A 270 23.06 0.82 -3.93
CA GLN A 270 24.09 -0.09 -3.42
C GLN A 270 23.59 -1.36 -2.70
N ARG A 271 22.29 -1.70 -2.80
CA ARG A 271 21.68 -2.86 -2.12
C ARG A 271 22.43 -4.18 -2.37
N MET A 272 23.01 -4.34 -3.57
CA MET A 272 23.81 -5.52 -3.92
C MET A 272 25.12 -5.57 -3.15
N ARG A 273 25.80 -4.43 -2.99
CA ARG A 273 27.00 -4.33 -2.16
C ARG A 273 26.65 -4.65 -0.71
N TYR A 274 25.59 -4.06 -0.19
CA TYR A 274 25.14 -4.29 1.19
C TYR A 274 24.83 -5.77 1.45
N ALA A 275 24.04 -6.42 0.60
CA ALA A 275 23.70 -7.83 0.74
C ALA A 275 24.93 -8.76 0.66
N LYS A 276 25.90 -8.46 -0.22
CA LYS A 276 27.17 -9.20 -0.30
C LYS A 276 28.03 -9.02 0.94
N GLU A 277 28.12 -7.81 1.49
CA GLU A 277 28.84 -7.55 2.74
C GLU A 277 28.15 -8.26 3.92
N LEU A 278 26.83 -8.22 4.02
CA LEU A 278 26.06 -8.97 5.01
C LEU A 278 26.31 -10.48 4.91
N GLY A 279 26.36 -11.00 3.67
CA GLY A 279 26.64 -12.42 3.37
C GLY A 279 28.01 -12.93 3.85
N LYS A 280 28.95 -12.04 4.20
CA LYS A 280 30.23 -12.43 4.83
C LYS A 280 30.08 -12.76 6.31
N HIS A 281 28.99 -12.32 6.93
CA HIS A 281 28.78 -12.38 8.38
C HIS A 281 27.62 -13.30 8.77
N ILE A 282 26.63 -13.51 7.89
CA ILE A 282 25.50 -14.42 8.10
C ILE A 282 25.10 -15.06 6.77
N GLN A 283 24.48 -16.25 6.79
CA GLN A 283 23.98 -16.89 5.57
C GLN A 283 22.95 -16.01 4.87
N VAL A 284 23.25 -15.63 3.61
CA VAL A 284 22.34 -14.92 2.71
C VAL A 284 22.16 -15.72 1.42
N ASP A 285 21.00 -16.33 1.27
CA ASP A 285 20.61 -17.11 0.11
C ASP A 285 19.96 -16.17 -0.94
N ILE A 286 20.69 -15.90 -2.02
CA ILE A 286 20.27 -14.97 -3.09
C ILE A 286 19.69 -15.75 -4.27
N TYR A 287 18.39 -15.56 -4.53
CA TYR A 287 17.67 -16.15 -5.66
C TYR A 287 17.39 -15.15 -6.77
N GLY A 288 17.38 -15.65 -8.00
CA GLY A 288 17.06 -14.88 -9.20
C GLY A 288 18.33 -14.52 -9.98
N ALA A 289 18.21 -13.58 -10.92
CA ALA A 289 19.29 -13.27 -11.87
C ALA A 289 20.58 -12.72 -11.23
N CYS A 290 20.54 -12.32 -9.96
CA CYS A 290 21.68 -11.75 -9.26
C CYS A 290 22.39 -12.70 -8.28
N GLY A 291 21.95 -13.96 -8.18
CA GLY A 291 22.48 -14.93 -7.24
C GLY A 291 22.60 -16.32 -7.84
N PRO A 292 23.24 -17.26 -7.13
CA PRO A 292 23.43 -18.62 -7.60
C PRO A 292 22.17 -19.49 -7.48
N LEU A 293 21.18 -19.07 -6.68
CA LEU A 293 19.94 -19.83 -6.46
C LEU A 293 18.85 -19.37 -7.44
N HIS A 294 17.94 -20.29 -7.75
CA HIS A 294 16.94 -20.08 -8.79
C HIS A 294 15.54 -20.09 -8.21
N CYS A 295 14.77 -19.07 -8.53
CA CYS A 295 13.34 -19.01 -8.32
C CYS A 295 12.68 -18.47 -9.60
N PRO A 296 12.25 -19.34 -10.53
CA PRO A 296 11.64 -18.88 -11.77
C PRO A 296 10.25 -18.30 -11.48
N ARG A 297 9.85 -17.27 -12.25
CA ARG A 297 8.55 -16.59 -12.08
C ARG A 297 7.36 -17.55 -12.17
N SER A 298 7.48 -18.62 -12.95
CA SER A 298 6.46 -19.68 -13.06
C SER A 298 6.21 -20.45 -11.76
N GLN A 299 7.16 -20.39 -10.80
CA GLN A 299 7.09 -21.06 -9.49
C GLN A 299 7.17 -20.04 -8.35
N ALA A 300 6.83 -18.77 -8.61
CA ALA A 300 6.97 -17.69 -7.64
C ALA A 300 6.30 -18.04 -6.30
N GLN A 301 5.08 -18.61 -6.34
CA GLN A 301 4.36 -19.00 -5.12
C GLN A 301 5.16 -19.99 -4.28
N THR A 302 5.64 -21.08 -4.88
CA THR A 302 6.45 -22.08 -4.16
C THR A 302 7.71 -21.46 -3.55
N CYS A 303 8.32 -20.48 -4.22
CA CYS A 303 9.46 -19.81 -3.63
C CYS A 303 9.11 -18.93 -2.44
N PHE A 304 8.00 -18.21 -2.51
CA PHE A 304 7.54 -17.37 -1.41
C PHE A 304 7.07 -18.23 -0.23
N ASP A 305 6.48 -19.40 -0.47
CA ASP A 305 6.11 -20.35 0.58
C ASP A 305 7.34 -20.82 1.39
N MET A 306 8.55 -20.87 0.79
CA MET A 306 9.79 -21.15 1.53
C MET A 306 10.07 -20.10 2.62
N LEU A 307 9.64 -18.85 2.43
CA LEU A 307 9.78 -17.81 3.45
C LEU A 307 8.96 -18.14 4.70
N ASP A 308 7.85 -18.87 4.57
CA ASP A 308 7.03 -19.29 5.71
C ASP A 308 7.66 -20.40 6.53
N VAL A 309 8.43 -21.29 5.91
CA VAL A 309 8.89 -22.54 6.54
C VAL A 309 10.39 -22.63 6.78
N ASP A 310 11.21 -22.09 5.88
CA ASP A 310 12.66 -22.35 5.91
C ASP A 310 13.47 -21.19 6.51
N TYR A 311 13.05 -19.94 6.25
CA TYR A 311 13.85 -18.73 6.53
C TYR A 311 13.32 -17.93 7.71
N LYS A 312 14.22 -17.42 8.56
CA LYS A 312 13.89 -16.44 9.61
C LYS A 312 13.79 -15.00 9.07
N PHE A 313 14.61 -14.63 8.10
CA PHE A 313 14.71 -13.25 7.62
C PHE A 313 14.59 -13.16 6.10
N TYR A 314 14.08 -12.02 5.63
CA TYR A 314 13.93 -11.72 4.20
C TYR A 314 14.42 -10.32 3.88
N LEU A 315 15.31 -10.17 2.89
CA LEU A 315 15.75 -8.85 2.42
C LEU A 315 14.68 -8.24 1.50
N ALA A 316 13.91 -7.30 2.04
CA ALA A 316 12.92 -6.49 1.31
C ALA A 316 13.57 -5.19 0.80
N PHE A 317 14.66 -5.33 0.03
CA PHE A 317 15.44 -4.19 -0.45
C PHE A 317 14.86 -3.59 -1.72
N GLU A 318 14.50 -2.31 -1.67
CA GLU A 318 14.05 -1.54 -2.82
C GLU A 318 15.17 -1.26 -3.81
N ASN A 319 14.82 -0.86 -5.03
CA ASN A 319 15.80 -0.59 -6.08
C ASN A 319 16.43 0.82 -5.98
N SER A 320 15.87 1.67 -5.12
CA SER A 320 16.22 3.08 -4.95
C SER A 320 15.91 3.55 -3.54
N ASN A 321 16.71 4.47 -3.01
CA ASN A 321 16.41 5.11 -1.74
C ASN A 321 15.65 6.41 -2.03
N CYS A 322 14.32 6.37 -1.88
CA CYS A 322 13.44 7.49 -2.18
C CYS A 322 12.33 7.60 -1.11
N LYS A 323 11.97 8.84 -0.76
CA LYS A 323 10.90 9.17 0.18
C LYS A 323 9.64 8.37 -0.12
N ASP A 324 9.09 7.70 0.89
CA ASP A 324 7.88 6.87 0.86
C ASP A 324 7.89 5.69 -0.15
N TYR A 325 9.00 5.39 -0.85
CA TYR A 325 9.07 4.31 -1.84
C TYR A 325 9.20 2.94 -1.14
N ILE A 326 8.04 2.33 -0.86
CA ILE A 326 7.91 1.03 -0.21
C ILE A 326 6.94 0.18 -1.02
N THR A 327 7.38 -1.00 -1.46
CA THR A 327 6.71 -1.76 -2.52
C THR A 327 6.25 -3.16 -2.06
N GLU A 328 5.84 -4.00 -3.02
CA GLU A 328 5.48 -5.40 -2.80
C GLU A 328 6.58 -6.20 -2.10
N LYS A 329 7.85 -5.82 -2.25
CA LYS A 329 8.97 -6.48 -1.57
C LYS A 329 8.79 -6.46 -0.06
N PHE A 330 8.37 -5.31 0.49
CA PHE A 330 8.12 -5.21 1.91
C PHE A 330 6.75 -5.78 2.29
N PHE A 331 5.69 -5.31 1.63
CA PHE A 331 4.33 -5.58 2.08
C PHE A 331 3.86 -6.99 1.75
N VAL A 332 4.05 -7.42 0.49
CA VAL A 332 3.53 -8.71 0.01
C VAL A 332 4.53 -9.82 0.32
N ASN A 333 5.78 -9.68 -0.11
CA ASN A 333 6.79 -10.74 0.05
C ASN A 333 7.31 -10.84 1.49
N GLY A 334 7.39 -9.72 2.20
CA GLY A 334 7.81 -9.66 3.60
C GLY A 334 6.65 -9.92 4.56
N LEU A 335 5.83 -8.90 4.80
CA LEU A 335 4.76 -8.94 5.83
C LEU A 335 3.63 -9.94 5.51
N GLY A 336 3.42 -10.27 4.23
CA GLY A 336 2.47 -11.28 3.78
C GLY A 336 2.84 -12.71 4.19
N HIS A 337 4.09 -12.94 4.57
CA HIS A 337 4.61 -14.24 4.99
C HIS A 337 5.01 -14.26 6.49
N ASN A 338 5.41 -15.43 6.98
CA ASN A 338 5.86 -15.71 8.34
C ASN A 338 7.38 -15.56 8.43
N VAL A 339 7.91 -14.45 7.93
CA VAL A 339 9.33 -14.10 7.91
C VAL A 339 9.52 -12.68 8.42
N LEU A 340 10.65 -12.37 9.04
CA LEU A 340 10.96 -11.01 9.49
C LEU A 340 11.65 -10.21 8.36
N PRO A 341 11.02 -9.15 7.81
CA PRO A 341 11.62 -8.38 6.74
C PRO A 341 12.74 -7.47 7.26
N ILE A 342 13.84 -7.42 6.52
CA ILE A 342 14.93 -6.46 6.66
C ILE A 342 14.84 -5.50 5.47
N VAL A 343 14.68 -4.21 5.74
CA VAL A 343 14.31 -3.22 4.72
C VAL A 343 15.44 -2.23 4.42
N MET A 344 15.50 -1.81 3.17
CA MET A 344 16.34 -0.75 2.63
C MET A 344 15.57 -0.10 1.49
N GLY A 345 15.48 1.24 1.45
CA GLY A 345 14.72 1.95 0.43
C GLY A 345 14.28 3.32 0.93
N ALA A 346 13.02 3.44 1.33
CA ALA A 346 12.50 4.66 1.94
C ALA A 346 13.19 5.02 3.26
N HIS A 347 12.96 6.24 3.75
CA HIS A 347 13.53 6.72 5.01
C HIS A 347 13.00 5.88 6.19
N PRO A 348 13.75 5.66 7.29
CA PRO A 348 13.25 4.95 8.47
C PRO A 348 11.89 5.46 8.98
N THR A 349 11.67 6.78 8.95
CA THR A 349 10.38 7.37 9.35
C THR A 349 9.24 7.03 8.40
N ASP A 350 9.52 6.77 7.13
CA ASP A 350 8.52 6.43 6.13
C ASP A 350 8.02 5.00 6.34
N TYR A 351 8.94 4.08 6.63
CA TYR A 351 8.61 2.72 7.05
C TYR A 351 7.84 2.73 8.37
N ALA A 352 8.27 3.50 9.38
CA ALA A 352 7.59 3.58 10.68
C ALA A 352 6.14 4.08 10.56
N ARG A 353 5.84 4.97 9.59
CA ARG A 353 4.49 5.47 9.33
C ARG A 353 3.62 4.53 8.48
N SER A 354 4.22 3.55 7.79
CA SER A 354 3.53 2.72 6.80
C SER A 354 3.39 1.26 7.23
N ALA A 355 4.28 0.80 8.11
CA ALA A 355 4.32 -0.57 8.61
C ALA A 355 3.52 -0.72 9.91
N PRO A 356 3.03 -1.94 10.20
CA PRO A 356 2.66 -2.30 11.56
C PRO A 356 3.84 -2.08 12.53
N TYR A 357 3.55 -1.62 13.73
CA TYR A 357 4.51 -1.41 14.80
C TYR A 357 5.37 -2.65 15.05
N ARG A 358 6.71 -2.45 15.05
CA ARG A 358 7.73 -3.47 15.32
C ARG A 358 7.54 -4.73 14.44
N SER A 359 7.35 -4.55 13.13
CA SER A 359 7.14 -5.65 12.19
C SER A 359 8.32 -5.92 11.25
N TYR A 360 9.43 -5.19 11.38
CA TYR A 360 10.55 -5.20 10.45
C TYR A 360 11.83 -4.68 11.12
N ILE A 361 12.96 -4.82 10.42
CA ILE A 361 14.28 -4.28 10.80
C ILE A 361 14.75 -3.33 9.69
N HIS A 362 15.21 -2.12 10.03
CA HIS A 362 15.75 -1.20 9.04
C HIS A 362 17.29 -1.23 9.03
N VAL A 363 17.92 -1.30 7.85
CA VAL A 363 19.40 -1.37 7.77
C VAL A 363 20.10 -0.16 8.41
N ASP A 364 19.54 1.03 8.24
CA ASP A 364 20.08 2.27 8.83
C ASP A 364 19.91 2.38 10.36
N GLU A 365 19.38 1.35 11.04
CA GLU A 365 19.46 1.24 12.52
C GLU A 365 20.83 0.74 13.00
N PHE A 366 21.65 0.19 12.09
CA PHE A 366 22.95 -0.40 12.38
C PHE A 366 24.07 0.40 11.71
N GLU A 367 25.23 0.49 12.37
CA GLU A 367 26.45 1.10 11.84
C GLU A 367 27.04 0.32 10.66
N SER A 368 26.81 -0.99 10.59
CA SER A 368 27.35 -1.83 9.52
C SER A 368 26.54 -3.11 9.27
N PRO A 369 26.70 -3.74 8.09
CA PRO A 369 26.16 -5.07 7.83
C PRO A 369 26.62 -6.14 8.84
N LYS A 370 27.80 -5.98 9.44
CA LYS A 370 28.31 -6.88 10.48
C LYS A 370 27.50 -6.76 11.77
N GLU A 371 27.24 -5.53 12.23
CA GLU A 371 26.43 -5.30 13.42
C GLU A 371 24.99 -5.78 13.21
N LEU A 372 24.43 -5.57 12.02
CA LEU A 372 23.15 -6.17 11.64
C LEU A 372 23.22 -7.71 11.76
N ALA A 373 24.24 -8.37 11.21
CA ALA A 373 24.38 -9.82 11.31
C ALA A 373 24.46 -10.31 12.78
N GLU A 374 25.18 -9.60 13.64
CA GLU A 374 25.25 -9.90 15.08
C GLU A 374 23.86 -9.81 15.74
N TYR A 375 23.07 -8.80 15.39
CA TYR A 375 21.68 -8.68 15.84
C TYR A 375 20.78 -9.81 15.30
N LEU A 376 20.93 -10.18 14.03
CA LEU A 376 20.18 -11.30 13.44
C LEU A 376 20.51 -12.64 14.12
N TYR A 377 21.76 -12.88 14.51
CA TYR A 377 22.12 -14.05 15.32
C TYR A 377 21.52 -14.01 16.71
N ARG A 378 21.43 -12.83 17.34
CA ARG A 378 20.74 -12.70 18.62
C ARG A 378 19.26 -13.08 18.49
N LEU A 379 18.57 -12.63 17.44
CA LEU A 379 17.19 -13.02 17.14
C LEU A 379 17.07 -14.50 16.80
N ASP A 380 18.05 -15.06 16.09
CA ASP A 380 18.05 -16.47 15.73
C ASP A 380 18.15 -17.40 16.95
N ASN A 381 18.88 -16.99 17.98
CA ASN A 381 19.09 -17.74 19.22
C ASN A 381 18.04 -17.46 20.32
N ASP A 382 17.16 -16.48 20.11
CA ASP A 382 16.13 -16.07 21.08
C ASP A 382 14.77 -16.03 20.39
N ASP A 383 14.06 -17.15 20.47
CA ASP A 383 12.72 -17.30 19.89
C ASP A 383 11.73 -16.29 20.47
N GLU A 384 11.81 -15.93 21.75
CA GLU A 384 10.89 -14.94 22.34
C GLU A 384 11.12 -13.57 21.71
N LEU A 385 12.39 -13.15 21.60
CA LEU A 385 12.75 -11.89 20.97
C LEU A 385 12.39 -11.87 19.49
N TYR A 386 12.61 -12.95 18.74
CA TYR A 386 12.18 -13.04 17.34
C TYR A 386 10.65 -12.95 17.21
N ASN A 387 9.90 -13.72 18.00
CA ASN A 387 8.43 -13.72 17.98
C ASN A 387 7.83 -12.37 18.41
N SER A 388 8.57 -11.54 19.15
CA SER A 388 8.13 -10.19 19.50
C SER A 388 7.84 -9.30 18.27
N TYR A 389 8.47 -9.58 17.13
CA TYR A 389 8.24 -8.88 15.86
C TYR A 389 6.95 -9.28 15.12
N PHE A 390 6.25 -10.30 15.61
CA PHE A 390 5.02 -10.80 15.00
C PHE A 390 3.76 -10.45 15.81
N LYS A 391 3.92 -9.76 16.94
CA LYS A 391 2.80 -9.36 17.81
C LYS A 391 1.78 -8.44 17.14
N TRP A 392 2.13 -7.78 16.04
CA TRP A 392 1.21 -6.97 15.25
C TRP A 392 0.18 -7.81 14.48
N LYS A 393 0.45 -9.09 14.20
CA LYS A 393 -0.47 -9.93 13.42
C LYS A 393 -1.78 -10.09 14.19
N GLY A 394 -2.90 -9.80 13.52
CA GLY A 394 -4.25 -9.80 14.10
C GLY A 394 -4.73 -8.45 14.63
N THR A 395 -3.89 -7.41 14.68
CA THR A 395 -4.27 -6.06 15.16
C THR A 395 -4.90 -5.18 14.08
N GLY A 396 -4.86 -5.62 12.83
CA GLY A 396 -5.33 -4.86 11.67
C GLY A 396 -5.37 -5.71 10.41
N GLU A 397 -5.47 -5.04 9.27
CA GLU A 397 -5.44 -5.64 7.94
C GLU A 397 -4.84 -4.70 6.89
N PHE A 398 -4.37 -5.28 5.77
CA PHE A 398 -4.08 -4.51 4.57
C PHE A 398 -5.40 -4.19 3.86
N ILE A 399 -5.69 -2.91 3.67
CA ILE A 399 -6.94 -2.44 3.04
C ILE A 399 -6.73 -2.15 1.56
N ASN A 400 -7.74 -2.47 0.75
CA ASN A 400 -7.81 -1.92 -0.60
C ASN A 400 -8.07 -0.41 -0.50
N THR A 401 -7.26 0.40 -1.19
CA THR A 401 -7.41 1.86 -1.14
C THR A 401 -8.47 2.39 -2.11
N TYR A 402 -9.10 1.53 -2.91
CA TYR A 402 -10.15 1.83 -3.88
C TYR A 402 -9.86 3.12 -4.67
N PHE A 403 -8.71 3.14 -5.35
CA PHE A 403 -8.15 4.33 -6.01
C PHE A 403 -9.19 5.10 -6.82
N PHE A 404 -9.95 4.44 -7.70
CA PHE A 404 -10.97 5.11 -8.51
C PHE A 404 -12.19 5.58 -7.70
N CYS A 405 -12.60 4.90 -6.63
CA CYS A 405 -13.64 5.43 -5.74
C CYS A 405 -13.20 6.78 -5.14
N ARG A 406 -11.93 6.88 -4.71
CA ARG A 406 -11.38 8.13 -4.17
C ARG A 406 -11.24 9.20 -5.25
N VAL A 407 -10.72 8.87 -6.43
CA VAL A 407 -10.66 9.80 -7.57
C VAL A 407 -12.04 10.36 -7.88
N CYS A 408 -13.05 9.50 -7.95
CA CYS A 408 -14.42 9.93 -8.23
C CYS A 408 -14.95 10.86 -7.14
N ALA A 409 -14.79 10.48 -5.87
CA ALA A 409 -15.17 11.33 -4.75
C ALA A 409 -14.48 12.70 -4.78
N MET A 410 -13.19 12.75 -5.13
CA MET A 410 -12.41 13.99 -5.23
C MET A 410 -12.78 14.86 -6.44
N LEU A 411 -13.26 14.27 -7.54
CA LEU A 411 -13.77 15.05 -8.69
C LEU A 411 -15.11 15.74 -8.41
N HIS A 412 -15.85 15.23 -7.42
CA HIS A 412 -17.07 15.85 -6.91
C HIS A 412 -16.81 16.78 -5.71
N ASP A 413 -15.55 16.97 -5.34
CA ASP A 413 -15.18 17.91 -4.30
C ASP A 413 -15.17 19.36 -4.81
N ASP A 414 -15.80 20.26 -4.05
CA ASP A 414 -15.82 21.69 -4.33
C ASP A 414 -14.51 22.33 -3.84
N ARG A 415 -13.42 22.03 -4.54
CA ARG A 415 -12.08 22.57 -4.27
C ARG A 415 -11.68 23.57 -5.37
N PRO A 416 -11.08 24.72 -4.99
CA PRO A 416 -10.50 25.63 -5.97
C PRO A 416 -9.48 24.93 -6.88
N PRO A 417 -9.43 25.26 -8.19
CA PRO A 417 -8.42 24.72 -9.09
C PRO A 417 -7.01 24.92 -8.54
N LYS A 418 -6.18 23.90 -8.69
CA LYS A 418 -4.76 23.94 -8.30
C LYS A 418 -3.88 23.41 -9.40
N SER A 419 -2.63 23.84 -9.43
CA SER A 419 -1.59 23.33 -10.31
C SER A 419 -0.24 23.36 -9.60
N TYR A 420 0.63 22.42 -9.96
CA TYR A 420 2.02 22.45 -9.54
C TYR A 420 2.77 23.48 -10.40
N ASN A 421 3.55 24.37 -9.76
CA ASN A 421 4.41 25.31 -10.47
C ASN A 421 5.47 24.56 -11.29
N ASP A 422 6.16 23.64 -10.62
CA ASP A 422 6.98 22.60 -11.26
C ASP A 422 6.76 21.28 -10.53
N VAL A 423 6.09 20.35 -11.21
CA VAL A 423 5.83 19.00 -10.67
C VAL A 423 7.11 18.18 -10.54
N ASN A 424 8.16 18.50 -11.30
CA ASN A 424 9.44 17.81 -11.18
C ASN A 424 10.19 18.24 -9.93
N ASP A 425 10.13 19.51 -9.53
CA ASP A 425 10.71 19.92 -8.25
C ASP A 425 10.04 19.15 -7.09
N TRP A 426 8.71 19.01 -7.13
CA TRP A 426 8.00 18.16 -6.18
C TRP A 426 8.44 16.68 -6.28
N TRP A 427 8.45 16.08 -7.47
CA TRP A 427 8.62 14.63 -7.66
C TRP A 427 10.07 14.14 -7.55
N ARG A 428 11.03 14.94 -8.02
CA ARG A 428 12.44 14.56 -8.20
C ARG A 428 13.42 15.64 -7.72
N GLY A 429 12.94 16.60 -6.91
CA GLY A 429 13.78 17.63 -6.31
C GLY A 429 14.73 17.10 -5.23
N ASN A 430 15.51 18.02 -4.67
CA ASN A 430 16.50 17.71 -3.65
C ASN A 430 15.86 17.07 -2.40
N GLY A 431 16.53 16.07 -1.84
CA GLY A 431 16.07 15.34 -0.65
C GLY A 431 14.92 14.35 -0.90
N VAL A 432 14.41 14.22 -2.12
CA VAL A 432 13.40 13.19 -2.44
C VAL A 432 14.03 11.81 -2.54
N CYS A 433 15.21 11.70 -3.14
CA CYS A 433 15.96 10.46 -3.24
C CYS A 433 17.44 10.70 -2.90
N THR A 434 18.10 9.66 -2.41
CA THR A 434 19.55 9.64 -2.14
C THR A 434 20.19 8.42 -2.80
N SER A 435 21.47 8.51 -3.15
CA SER A 435 22.28 7.36 -3.60
C SER A 435 23.03 6.66 -2.46
N GLY A 436 23.09 7.29 -1.28
CA GLY A 436 23.71 6.78 -0.06
C GLY A 436 22.66 6.30 0.96
N SER A 437 23.09 6.12 2.22
CA SER A 437 22.16 5.87 3.33
C SER A 437 21.40 7.15 3.70
N TRP A 438 20.23 6.99 4.32
CA TRP A 438 19.51 8.15 4.85
C TRP A 438 20.23 8.77 6.05
N ARG A 439 20.90 7.93 6.85
CA ARG A 439 21.76 8.37 7.96
C ARG A 439 22.83 9.37 7.51
N GLU A 440 23.57 9.05 6.44
CA GLU A 440 24.60 9.95 5.88
C GLU A 440 23.98 11.22 5.30
N HIS A 441 22.87 11.08 4.57
CA HIS A 441 22.16 12.21 3.99
C HIS A 441 21.70 13.22 5.07
N ASP A 442 21.13 12.73 6.16
CA ASP A 442 20.66 13.56 7.26
C ASP A 442 21.80 14.23 8.02
N ALA A 443 22.92 13.53 8.22
CA ALA A 443 24.12 14.12 8.83
C ALA A 443 24.66 15.31 8.01
N VAL A 444 24.69 15.18 6.68
CA VAL A 444 25.08 16.27 5.76
C VAL A 444 24.07 17.41 5.78
N ALA A 445 22.76 17.10 5.83
CA ALA A 445 21.72 18.12 5.88
C ALA A 445 21.78 18.94 7.19
N MET A 446 22.11 18.28 8.32
CA MET A 446 22.29 18.94 9.61
C MET A 446 23.54 19.81 9.66
N SER A 447 24.67 19.37 9.10
CA SER A 447 25.90 20.17 9.06
C SER A 447 25.75 21.42 8.19
N SER A 448 25.00 21.32 7.10
CA SER A 448 24.75 22.43 6.17
C SER A 448 23.79 23.51 6.71
N ARG A 449 23.04 23.22 7.79
CA ARG A 449 22.14 24.20 8.45
C ARG A 449 22.82 24.97 9.59
N ASN A 450 24.00 24.51 10.03
CA ASN A 450 24.78 25.10 11.11
C ASN A 450 25.91 26.01 10.60
N VAL A 451 25.94 26.28 9.29
CA VAL A 451 26.80 27.25 8.59
C VAL A 451 25.89 28.31 7.99
#